data_AF-A0A137NXR5-F1
#
_entry.id   AF-A0A137NXR5-F1
#
_cell.length_a   1.000
_cell.length_b   1.000
_cell.length_c   1.000
_cell.angle_alpha   90.00
_cell.angle_beta   90.00
_cell.angle_gamma   90.00
#
_symmetry.space_group_name_H-M   'P 1'
#
loop_
_entity.id
_entity.type
_entity.pdbx_description
1 polymer ?
#
loop_
_entity_poly.entity_id
_entity_poly.type
_entity_poly.pdbx_seq_one_letter_code
_entity_poly.pdbx_strand_id
1 'polypeptide(L)'
;ESSYLIIDSSNAEAYAKLVYTWAISTQPREFGYFLIRSIISLLELGQVDYAKLFLKEYLNQIKSNHSDLIIKEDTHLSLSSDKLINLSQLTILLLDKAPSTDLYKQLQSEFSQSLKQFELVDSYAKLGELYFGVKVYRQPNLLQSLMSGLFNPGPLTGGSGNLNISGAGNSELD
;
A
#
# COMPACT_ATOMS: atom_id res chain seq x y z
N GLU A 1 -22.56 0.72 -29.14
CA GLU A 1 -23.07 -0.27 -28.17
C GLU A 1 -21.95 -0.55 -27.19
N SER A 2 -22.02 0.10 -26.03
CA SER A 2 -20.99 0.04 -24.99
C SER A 2 -21.22 -1.22 -24.17
N SER A 3 -20.83 -2.37 -24.71
CA SER A 3 -20.92 -3.65 -24.00
C SER A 3 -20.13 -3.54 -22.71
N TYR A 4 -20.86 -3.61 -21.59
CA TYR A 4 -20.30 -3.77 -20.26
C TYR A 4 -19.32 -4.94 -20.32
N LEU A 5 -18.03 -4.64 -20.16
CA LEU A 5 -17.00 -5.65 -20.00
C LEU A 5 -17.23 -6.24 -18.61
N ILE A 6 -18.15 -7.20 -18.53
CA ILE A 6 -18.33 -8.02 -17.35
C ILE A 6 -16.95 -8.63 -17.11
N ILE A 7 -16.40 -8.39 -15.92
CA ILE A 7 -15.14 -8.98 -15.46
C ILE A 7 -15.43 -10.46 -15.19
N ASP A 8 -15.62 -11.21 -16.27
CA ASP A 8 -15.74 -12.66 -16.26
C ASP A 8 -14.33 -13.26 -16.39
N SER A 9 -14.09 -14.29 -15.59
CA SER A 9 -12.92 -15.15 -15.57
C SER A 9 -12.42 -15.60 -16.96
N SER A 10 -13.32 -15.68 -17.95
CA SER A 10 -12.99 -16.08 -19.32
C SER A 10 -12.25 -15.00 -20.13
N ASN A 11 -12.10 -13.77 -19.63
CA ASN A 11 -11.63 -12.63 -20.43
C ASN A 11 -10.36 -11.92 -19.92
N ALA A 12 -9.52 -12.63 -19.15
CA ALA A 12 -8.27 -12.08 -18.57
C ALA A 12 -7.38 -11.46 -19.65
N GLU A 13 -7.35 -12.11 -20.81
CA GLU A 13 -6.54 -11.71 -21.95
C GLU A 13 -7.01 -10.38 -22.55
N ALA A 14 -8.31 -10.20 -22.80
CA ALA A 14 -8.78 -8.92 -23.34
C ALA A 14 -8.66 -7.81 -22.30
N TYR A 15 -8.83 -8.13 -21.01
CA TYR A 15 -8.59 -7.15 -19.95
C TYR A 15 -7.11 -6.72 -19.91
N ALA A 16 -6.17 -7.66 -20.01
CA ALA A 16 -4.74 -7.35 -20.12
C ALA A 16 -4.42 -6.47 -21.33
N LYS A 17 -4.97 -6.80 -22.51
CA LYS A 17 -4.82 -5.99 -23.74
C LYS A 17 -5.39 -4.59 -23.59
N LEU A 18 -6.56 -4.45 -22.96
CA LEU A 18 -7.19 -3.15 -22.72
C LEU A 18 -6.32 -2.28 -21.81
N VAL A 19 -5.91 -2.82 -20.65
CA VAL A 19 -5.06 -2.12 -19.69
C VAL A 19 -3.72 -1.74 -20.32
N TYR A 20 -3.13 -2.63 -21.11
CA TYR A 20 -1.89 -2.35 -21.85
C TYR A 20 -2.08 -1.22 -22.87
N THR A 21 -3.17 -1.22 -23.62
CA THR A 21 -3.50 -0.15 -24.56
C THR A 21 -3.67 1.20 -23.85
N TRP A 22 -4.30 1.21 -22.67
CA TRP A 22 -4.40 2.41 -21.84
C TRP A 22 -3.03 2.89 -21.36
N ALA A 23 -2.18 1.98 -20.88
CA ALA A 23 -0.84 2.32 -20.42
C ALA A 23 0.04 2.95 -21.52
N ILE A 24 -0.10 2.50 -22.77
CA ILE A 24 0.61 3.10 -23.92
C ILE A 24 0.06 4.49 -24.27
N SER A 25 -1.25 4.68 -24.11
CA SER A 25 -1.96 5.91 -24.51
C SER A 25 -1.74 7.06 -23.52
N THR A 26 -1.30 6.77 -22.30
CA THR A 26 -1.00 7.77 -21.26
C THR A 26 0.46 8.24 -21.30
N GLN A 27 0.68 9.54 -21.10
CA GLN A 27 2.01 10.16 -20.99
C GLN A 27 2.13 10.88 -19.63
N PRO A 28 3.19 10.64 -18.84
CA PRO A 28 4.29 9.68 -19.08
C PRO A 28 3.80 8.22 -19.10
N ARG A 29 4.55 7.34 -19.77
CA ARG A 29 4.21 5.92 -19.84
C ARG A 29 4.45 5.28 -18.48
N GLU A 30 3.38 4.81 -17.85
CA GLU A 30 3.38 4.24 -16.49
C GLU A 30 2.83 2.81 -16.48
N PHE A 31 3.54 1.90 -17.16
CA PHE A 31 3.11 0.50 -17.30
C PHE A 31 2.86 -0.20 -15.97
N GLY A 32 3.73 0.03 -14.99
CA GLY A 32 3.59 -0.56 -13.67
C GLY A 32 2.41 -0.02 -12.86
N TYR A 33 2.04 1.26 -13.04
CA TYR A 33 0.89 1.86 -12.36
C TYR A 33 -0.44 1.21 -12.79
N PHE A 34 -0.66 1.12 -14.10
CA PHE A 34 -1.87 0.50 -14.64
C PHE A 34 -1.97 -0.99 -14.28
N LEU A 35 -0.83 -1.68 -14.26
CA LEU A 35 -0.74 -3.08 -13.86
C LEU A 35 -1.12 -3.28 -12.39
N ILE A 36 -0.45 -2.59 -11.46
CA ILE A 36 -0.68 -2.78 -10.02
C ILE A 36 -2.10 -2.38 -9.64
N ARG A 37 -2.63 -1.28 -10.22
CA ARG A 37 -4.00 -0.83 -9.98
C ARG A 37 -5.00 -1.91 -10.39
N SER A 38 -4.80 -2.50 -11.58
CA SER A 38 -5.67 -3.56 -12.10
C SER A 38 -5.59 -4.81 -11.24
N ILE A 39 -4.39 -5.22 -10.82
CA ILE A 39 -4.21 -6.37 -9.92
C ILE A 39 -4.90 -6.11 -8.57
N ILE A 40 -4.72 -4.93 -7.98
CA ILE A 40 -5.38 -4.58 -6.73
C ILE A 40 -6.89 -4.73 -6.87
N SER A 41 -7.49 -4.18 -7.93
CA SER A 41 -8.94 -4.31 -8.16
C SER A 41 -9.38 -5.76 -8.33
N LEU A 42 -8.63 -6.60 -9.03
CA LEU A 42 -8.96 -8.03 -9.19
C LEU A 42 -8.84 -8.80 -7.87
N LEU A 43 -7.84 -8.49 -7.06
CA LEU A 43 -7.66 -9.08 -5.74
C LEU A 43 -8.75 -8.61 -4.77
N GLU A 44 -9.18 -7.35 -4.81
CA GLU A 44 -10.31 -6.87 -4.00
C GLU A 44 -11.64 -7.58 -4.35
N LEU A 45 -11.79 -8.04 -5.60
CA LEU A 45 -12.92 -8.85 -6.05
C LEU A 45 -12.82 -10.34 -5.66
N GLY A 46 -11.73 -10.77 -5.03
CA GLY A 46 -11.52 -12.17 -4.66
C GLY A 46 -11.03 -13.07 -5.80
N GLN A 47 -10.72 -12.51 -6.98
CA GLN A 47 -10.39 -13.28 -8.19
C GLN A 47 -8.87 -13.47 -8.35
N VAL A 48 -8.27 -14.27 -7.46
CA VAL A 48 -6.80 -14.47 -7.42
C VAL A 48 -6.27 -15.19 -8.67
N ASP A 49 -6.95 -16.23 -9.14
CA ASP A 49 -6.52 -16.97 -10.34
C ASP A 49 -6.58 -16.13 -11.60
N TYR A 50 -7.59 -15.25 -11.68
CA TYR A 50 -7.74 -14.30 -12.77
C TYR A 50 -6.62 -13.26 -12.77
N ALA A 51 -6.23 -12.76 -11.59
CA ALA A 51 -5.11 -11.84 -11.45
C ALA A 51 -3.78 -12.47 -11.91
N LYS A 52 -3.57 -13.77 -11.69
CA LYS A 52 -2.40 -14.51 -12.20
C LYS A 52 -2.39 -14.58 -13.73
N LEU A 53 -3.52 -14.93 -14.34
CA LEU A 53 -3.66 -14.99 -15.79
C LEU A 53 -3.47 -13.61 -16.43
N PHE A 54 -4.09 -12.58 -15.86
CA PHE A 54 -3.94 -11.19 -16.27
C PHE A 54 -2.47 -10.74 -16.23
N LEU A 55 -1.77 -10.98 -15.11
CA LEU A 55 -0.36 -10.62 -14.96
C LEU A 55 0.51 -11.30 -16.02
N LYS A 56 0.31 -12.61 -16.25
CA LYS A 56 1.06 -13.36 -17.25
C LYS A 56 0.89 -12.75 -18.64
N GLU A 57 -0.34 -12.47 -19.04
CA GLU A 57 -0.63 -11.93 -20.37
C GLU A 57 -0.13 -10.50 -20.54
N TYR A 58 -0.29 -9.67 -19.51
CA TYR A 58 0.22 -8.30 -19.52
C TYR A 58 1.75 -8.28 -19.65
N LEU A 59 2.44 -9.14 -18.89
CA LEU A 59 3.89 -9.28 -19.00
C LEU A 59 4.31 -9.77 -20.39
N ASN A 60 3.61 -10.73 -21.00
CA ASN A 60 3.89 -11.17 -22.37
C ASN A 60 3.88 -10.00 -23.35
N GLN A 61 2.88 -9.12 -23.27
CA GLN A 61 2.80 -7.93 -24.12
C GLN A 61 3.96 -6.96 -23.87
N ILE A 62 4.38 -6.78 -22.61
CA ILE A 62 5.58 -5.99 -22.30
C ILE A 62 6.82 -6.65 -22.89
N LYS A 63 7.00 -7.96 -22.78
CA LYS A 63 8.17 -8.66 -23.34
C LYS A 63 8.26 -8.48 -24.85
N SER A 64 7.12 -8.56 -25.53
CA SER A 64 7.07 -8.45 -26.99
C SER A 64 7.30 -7.03 -27.50
N ASN A 65 6.80 -6.01 -26.81
CA ASN A 65 6.78 -4.63 -27.32
C ASN A 65 7.78 -3.68 -26.63
N HIS A 66 8.21 -4.01 -25.42
CA HIS A 66 9.08 -3.19 -24.56
C HIS A 66 10.10 -4.08 -23.82
N SER A 67 10.87 -4.88 -24.56
CA SER A 67 11.91 -5.74 -23.99
C SER A 67 13.00 -4.96 -23.24
N ASP A 68 13.16 -3.67 -23.55
CA ASP A 68 14.05 -2.73 -22.85
C ASP A 68 13.69 -2.55 -21.37
N LEU A 69 12.43 -2.78 -21.01
CA LEU A 69 11.97 -2.71 -19.62
C LEU A 69 12.34 -3.96 -18.82
N ILE A 70 12.79 -5.04 -19.44
CA ILE A 70 13.11 -6.31 -18.76
C ILE A 70 14.62 -6.41 -18.58
N ILE A 71 15.05 -6.35 -17.33
CA ILE A 71 16.46 -6.41 -16.94
C ILE A 71 16.93 -7.87 -16.85
N LYS A 72 16.09 -8.75 -16.29
CA LYS A 72 16.41 -10.16 -16.10
C LYS A 72 15.15 -11.02 -16.17
N GLU A 73 15.26 -12.15 -16.84
CA GLU A 73 14.21 -13.15 -16.89
C GLU A 73 14.62 -14.38 -16.05
N ASP A 74 13.74 -14.79 -15.16
CA ASP A 74 13.82 -16.02 -14.38
C ASP A 74 12.50 -16.80 -14.55
N THR A 75 12.53 -18.10 -14.25
CA THR A 75 11.41 -19.06 -14.43
C THR A 75 10.14 -18.61 -13.69
N HIS A 76 10.29 -17.88 -12.59
CA HIS A 76 9.19 -17.45 -11.74
C HIS A 76 9.04 -15.92 -11.64
N LEU A 77 10.02 -15.14 -12.11
CA LEU A 77 10.04 -13.68 -11.94
C LEU A 77 10.77 -13.03 -13.10
N SER A 78 10.16 -12.04 -13.74
CA SER A 78 10.82 -11.20 -14.75
C SER A 78 11.12 -9.83 -14.14
N LEU A 79 12.38 -9.60 -13.76
CA LEU A 79 12.81 -8.34 -13.16
C LEU A 79 12.75 -7.23 -14.20
N SER A 80 11.96 -6.20 -13.92
CA SER A 80 11.77 -5.02 -14.75
C SER A 80 12.46 -3.79 -14.15
N SER A 81 12.79 -2.82 -14.99
CA SER A 81 13.22 -1.48 -14.56
C SER A 81 12.14 -0.72 -13.80
N ASP A 82 10.86 -1.03 -14.06
CA ASP A 82 9.72 -0.48 -13.34
C ASP A 82 9.50 -1.23 -12.02
N LYS A 83 9.66 -0.52 -10.91
CA LYS A 83 9.49 -1.05 -9.54
C LYS A 83 8.08 -1.58 -9.30
N LEU A 84 7.05 -0.97 -9.88
CA LEU A 84 5.66 -1.40 -9.66
C LEU A 84 5.33 -2.69 -10.40
N ILE A 85 6.00 -2.96 -11.53
CA ILE A 85 5.90 -4.26 -12.22
C ILE A 85 6.52 -5.36 -11.36
N ASN A 86 7.65 -5.07 -10.71
CA ASN A 86 8.28 -6.02 -9.77
C ASN A 86 7.39 -6.25 -8.55
N LEU A 87 6.85 -5.19 -7.95
CA LEU A 87 5.91 -5.29 -6.83
C LEU A 87 4.72 -6.18 -7.19
N SER A 88 4.10 -5.93 -8.35
CA SER A 88 2.95 -6.70 -8.85
C SER A 88 3.22 -8.20 -8.92
N GLN A 89 4.38 -8.58 -9.48
CA GLN A 89 4.79 -9.98 -9.56
C GLN A 89 5.05 -10.59 -8.18
N LEU A 90 5.76 -9.85 -7.31
CA LEU A 90 6.06 -10.31 -5.96
C LEU A 90 4.79 -10.47 -5.10
N THR A 91 3.82 -9.58 -5.23
CA THR A 91 2.52 -9.69 -4.54
C THR A 91 1.80 -10.98 -4.96
N ILE A 92 1.70 -11.25 -6.26
CA ILE A 92 1.04 -12.47 -6.75
C ILE A 92 1.82 -13.74 -6.35
N LEU A 93 3.14 -13.73 -6.41
CA LEU A 93 3.98 -14.84 -5.93
C LEU A 93 3.79 -15.11 -4.44
N LEU A 94 3.67 -14.06 -3.63
CA LEU A 94 3.43 -14.18 -2.20
C LEU A 94 2.05 -14.79 -1.91
N LEU A 95 1.02 -14.43 -2.70
CA LEU A 95 -0.30 -15.06 -2.61
C LEU A 95 -0.29 -16.54 -3.05
N ASP A 96 0.48 -16.88 -4.09
CA ASP A 96 0.51 -18.22 -4.68
C ASP A 96 1.27 -19.24 -3.82
N LYS A 97 2.41 -18.85 -3.24
CA LYS A 97 3.27 -19.77 -2.47
C LYS A 97 2.77 -19.99 -1.05
N ALA A 98 2.68 -18.91 -0.29
CA ALA A 98 2.17 -18.91 1.07
C ALA A 98 2.03 -17.46 1.54
N PRO A 99 0.83 -17.01 1.95
CA PRO A 99 0.66 -15.68 2.48
C PRO A 99 1.46 -15.53 3.78
N SER A 100 2.46 -14.63 3.76
CA SER A 100 3.27 -14.28 4.93
C SER A 100 3.12 -12.80 5.22
N THR A 101 2.63 -12.50 6.43
CA THR A 101 2.46 -11.13 6.92
C THR A 101 3.78 -10.36 6.98
N ASP A 102 4.88 -11.02 7.36
CA ASP A 102 6.17 -10.36 7.52
C ASP A 102 6.79 -9.97 6.18
N LEU A 103 6.72 -10.87 5.19
CA LEU A 103 7.15 -10.58 3.82
C LEU A 103 6.30 -9.49 3.18
N TYR A 104 4.99 -9.48 3.44
CA TYR A 104 4.11 -8.42 2.97
C TYR A 104 4.49 -7.04 3.53
N LYS A 105 4.75 -6.95 4.84
CA LYS A 105 5.22 -5.72 5.48
C LYS A 105 6.57 -5.25 4.93
N GLN A 106 7.48 -6.19 4.65
CA GLN A 106 8.76 -5.88 4.04
C GLN A 106 8.59 -5.27 2.64
N LEU A 107 7.74 -5.88 1.80
CA LEU A 107 7.39 -5.32 0.49
C LEU A 107 6.77 -3.93 0.62
N GLN A 108 5.83 -3.74 1.55
CA GLN A 108 5.21 -2.44 1.77
C GLN A 108 6.24 -1.37 2.17
N SER A 109 7.24 -1.73 2.99
CA SER A 109 8.32 -0.83 3.40
C SER A 109 9.23 -0.46 2.22
N GLU A 110 9.68 -1.46 1.45
CA GLU A 110 10.60 -1.27 0.32
C GLU A 110 9.98 -0.41 -0.80
N PHE A 111 8.71 -0.67 -1.13
CA PHE A 111 7.99 0.01 -2.20
C PHE A 111 7.17 1.21 -1.70
N SER A 112 7.33 1.63 -0.44
CA SER A 112 6.54 2.70 0.19
C SER A 112 6.57 4.02 -0.57
N GLN A 113 7.73 4.39 -1.13
CA GLN A 113 7.87 5.61 -1.94
C GLN A 113 7.08 5.53 -3.24
N SER A 114 7.17 4.42 -3.96
CA SER A 114 6.41 4.19 -5.19
C SER A 114 4.91 4.12 -4.91
N LEU A 115 4.48 3.47 -3.82
CA LEU A 115 3.07 3.43 -3.43
C LEU A 115 2.51 4.81 -3.09
N LYS A 116 3.30 5.66 -2.40
CA LYS A 116 2.90 7.04 -2.08
C LYS A 116 2.78 7.91 -3.32
N GLN A 117 3.73 7.79 -4.26
CA GLN A 117 3.73 8.56 -5.50
C GLN A 117 2.43 8.40 -6.30
N PHE A 118 1.84 7.21 -6.25
CA PHE A 118 0.64 6.87 -7.03
C PHE A 118 -0.64 6.76 -6.19
N GLU A 119 -0.60 7.22 -4.93
CA GLU A 119 -1.75 7.18 -4.00
C GLU A 119 -2.32 5.76 -3.80
N LEU A 120 -1.47 4.72 -3.90
CA LEU A 120 -1.87 3.32 -3.78
C LEU A 120 -1.72 2.77 -2.35
N VAL A 121 -1.23 3.58 -1.41
CA VAL A 121 -0.91 3.14 -0.04
C VAL A 121 -2.12 2.52 0.66
N ASP A 122 -3.28 3.16 0.58
CA ASP A 122 -4.49 2.72 1.28
C ASP A 122 -5.09 1.47 0.64
N SER A 123 -5.15 1.44 -0.70
CA SER A 123 -5.65 0.28 -1.44
C SER A 123 -4.75 -0.94 -1.23
N TYR A 124 -3.44 -0.75 -1.24
CA TYR A 124 -2.49 -1.81 -0.92
C TYR A 124 -2.60 -2.22 0.56
N ALA A 125 -2.73 -1.29 1.50
CA ALA A 125 -2.93 -1.63 2.92
C ALA A 125 -4.19 -2.50 3.13
N LYS A 126 -5.28 -2.21 2.41
CA LYS A 126 -6.51 -3.00 2.43
C LYS A 126 -6.33 -4.43 1.89
N LEU A 127 -5.48 -4.64 0.88
CA LEU A 127 -5.09 -6.00 0.47
C LEU A 127 -4.38 -6.77 1.58
N GLY A 128 -3.53 -6.07 2.35
CA GLY A 128 -2.88 -6.60 3.55
C GLY A 128 -3.88 -7.15 4.58
N GLU A 129 -4.98 -6.44 4.76
CA GLU A 129 -6.07 -6.85 5.65
C GLU A 129 -6.81 -8.07 5.11
N LEU A 130 -7.13 -8.08 3.81
CA LEU A 130 -7.91 -9.14 3.16
C LEU A 130 -7.18 -10.49 3.08
N TYR A 131 -5.90 -10.48 2.69
CA TYR A 131 -5.17 -11.72 2.35
C TYR A 131 -4.08 -12.11 3.36
N PHE A 132 -3.58 -11.15 4.14
CA PHE A 132 -2.41 -11.34 5.01
C PHE A 132 -2.70 -11.10 6.49
N GLY A 133 -3.94 -10.79 6.85
CA GLY A 133 -4.35 -10.55 8.24
C GLY A 133 -3.69 -9.33 8.88
N VAL A 134 -3.17 -8.38 8.07
CA VAL A 134 -2.54 -7.16 8.57
C VAL A 134 -3.62 -6.20 9.03
N LYS A 135 -3.72 -5.97 10.34
CA LYS A 135 -4.61 -4.93 10.89
C LYS A 135 -4.04 -3.55 10.56
N VAL A 136 -4.67 -2.85 9.64
CA VAL A 136 -4.35 -1.45 9.33
C VAL A 136 -4.87 -0.57 10.46
N TYR A 137 -3.97 0.01 11.27
CA TYR A 137 -4.37 1.04 12.22
C TYR A 137 -4.62 2.34 11.44
N ARG A 138 -5.88 2.57 11.05
CA ARG A 138 -6.28 3.86 10.47
C ARG A 138 -5.97 4.94 11.50
N GLN A 139 -5.14 5.92 11.13
CA GLN A 139 -4.89 7.04 12.03
C GLN A 139 -6.23 7.71 12.37
N PRO A 140 -6.55 7.90 13.65
CA PRO A 140 -7.78 8.57 14.03
C PRO A 140 -7.76 9.99 13.44
N ASN A 141 -8.89 10.37 12.83
CA ASN A 141 -9.07 11.64 12.12
C ASN A 141 -8.43 12.81 12.88
N LEU A 142 -7.60 13.61 12.20
CA LEU A 142 -6.94 14.78 12.78
C LEU A 142 -7.93 15.74 13.47
N LEU A 143 -9.12 15.92 12.90
CA LEU A 143 -10.18 16.72 13.51
C LEU A 143 -10.69 16.12 14.82
N GLN A 144 -10.80 14.80 14.90
CA GLN A 144 -11.22 14.10 16.12
C GLN A 144 -10.16 14.25 17.22
N SER A 145 -8.88 14.17 16.87
CA SER A 145 -7.76 14.41 17.79
C SER A 145 -7.70 15.86 18.29
N LEU A 146 -7.96 16.84 17.41
CA LEU A 146 -8.02 18.25 17.78
C LEU A 146 -9.26 18.59 18.63
N MET A 147 -10.42 18.01 18.31
CA MET A 147 -11.63 18.17 19.10
C MET A 147 -11.51 17.51 20.47
N SER A 148 -10.88 16.33 20.58
CA SER A 148 -10.58 15.74 21.90
C SER A 148 -9.58 16.55 22.71
N GLY A 149 -8.62 17.22 22.06
CA GLY A 149 -7.64 18.08 22.73
C GLY A 149 -8.21 19.42 23.20
N LEU A 150 -9.22 19.95 22.50
CA LEU A 150 -9.85 21.24 22.83
C LEU A 150 -11.09 21.11 23.71
N PHE A 151 -11.87 20.01 23.59
CA PHE A 151 -13.10 19.81 24.36
C PHE A 151 -12.94 18.98 25.63
N ASN A 152 -11.73 18.47 25.92
CA ASN A 152 -11.41 17.88 27.21
C ASN A 152 -10.33 18.70 27.94
N PRO A 153 -10.67 19.86 28.53
CA PRO A 153 -9.85 20.46 29.56
C PRO A 153 -9.92 19.57 30.81
N GLY A 154 -9.09 18.52 30.83
CA GLY A 154 -8.78 17.83 32.08
C GLY A 154 -8.22 18.82 33.10
N PRO A 155 -8.39 18.59 34.40
CA PRO A 155 -8.04 19.56 35.43
C PRO A 155 -6.56 19.93 35.32
N LEU A 156 -6.28 21.23 35.22
CA LEU A 156 -4.98 21.80 35.54
C LEU A 156 -4.73 21.62 37.04
N THR A 157 -4.41 20.41 37.49
CA THR A 157 -3.73 20.18 38.77
C THR A 157 -2.25 20.49 38.58
N GLY A 158 -1.95 21.79 38.51
CA GLY A 158 -0.62 22.35 38.50
C GLY A 158 -0.45 23.31 39.68
N GLY A 159 0.27 22.84 40.71
CA GLY A 159 1.05 23.71 41.60
C GLY A 159 0.33 24.37 42.77
N SER A 160 -0.14 23.59 43.74
CA SER A 160 -0.35 24.11 45.10
C SER A 160 1.02 24.30 45.75
N GLY A 161 1.51 25.55 45.74
CA GLY A 161 2.72 25.96 46.44
C GLY A 161 2.54 25.80 47.95
N ASN A 162 3.18 24.77 48.52
CA ASN A 162 3.28 24.60 49.96
C ASN A 162 4.45 25.46 50.46
N LEU A 163 4.17 26.76 50.68
CA LEU A 163 5.05 27.66 51.41
C LEU A 163 5.01 27.28 52.89
N ASN A 164 5.91 26.40 53.30
CA ASN A 164 6.16 26.15 54.71
C ASN A 164 7.05 27.26 55.27
N ILE A 165 6.44 28.42 55.58
CA ILE A 165 7.04 29.46 56.41
C ILE A 165 6.59 29.21 57.85
N SER A 166 7.43 28.49 58.59
CA SER A 166 7.58 28.58 60.04
C SER A 166 9.08 28.85 60.22
N GLY A 167 9.55 29.95 60.77
CA GLY A 167 9.00 30.70 61.87
C GLY A 167 10.04 30.65 62.99
N ALA A 168 10.81 31.75 63.08
CA ALA A 168 11.56 32.22 64.25
C ALA A 168 12.80 31.42 64.74
N GLY A 169 13.93 32.13 64.78
CA GLY A 169 14.43 32.55 66.09
C GLY A 169 15.77 31.98 66.57
N ASN A 170 16.80 32.79 66.34
CA ASN A 170 17.86 33.17 67.29
C ASN A 170 18.98 32.20 67.69
N SER A 171 20.20 32.79 67.67
CA SER A 171 21.28 32.75 68.70
C SER A 171 21.93 31.39 68.97
N GLU A 172 23.23 31.21 69.19
CA GLU A 172 24.45 32.02 69.31
C GLU A 172 25.57 30.98 69.54
N LEU A 173 26.82 31.33 69.22
CA LEU A 173 28.07 30.90 69.87
C LEU A 173 28.45 29.40 69.91
N ASP A 174 29.51 29.06 69.16
CA ASP A 174 30.82 28.67 69.72
C ASP A 174 31.92 28.86 68.66
#